data_AF-W9DRD4-F1
#
_entry.id   AF-W9DRD4-F1
#
_cell.length_a   1.000
_cell.length_b   1.000
_cell.length_c   1.000
_cell.angle_alpha   90.00
_cell.angle_beta   90.00
_cell.angle_gamma   90.00
#
_symmetry.space_group_name_H-M   'P 1'
#
loop_
_entity.id
_entity.type
_entity.pdbx_description
1 polymer ?
#
loop_
_entity_poly.entity_id
_entity_poly.type
_entity_poly.pdbx_seq_one_letter_code
_entity_poly.pdbx_strand_id
1 'polypeptide(L)'
;MVQIDKLSKILKNTPLNAFAGWTMVLFLTLLGIGNFIYGRFMWTILIAFVIGIIIIPAIRMRKLSVMPSWYFIFLAILPIVGSSTAWYFFSTSIPFYISVATISLLVAAEINWFTSVKMTYKFAILLVIVTTLAISGLWHLVEWLLDIYFGTSYLLGGISPDAINDAVMHQFIYATISGVAAGALFGWYFRSSNNTDLVEVPTHFSVETDDYVTHRPPAPIRKLLGISDKTQVLAARILQGGLVLLLLFGILRRDLSTTVNATTGLILTFVPHIITRKYNIKQDTGVVLWLTLAIFLHTIGTFEFYDYIDNWDHVTHALSASVVAAAGYTLIRAIDIYVDEIYIPPRVLFIFILIFVLAMGVVWEIIEFLSDVFTSTLGFDAILAQHGIGDTMLDLMFDLFGAVLAATWGTAYLSNISYKLAAKFDEMGKLKRQV
;
A
#
# COMPACT_ATOMS: atom_id res chain seq x y z
N MET A 1 3.66 -24.20 34.08
CA MET A 1 3.04 -24.49 32.77
C MET A 1 1.52 -24.62 32.92
N VAL A 2 0.72 -23.54 32.94
CA VAL A 2 -0.76 -23.69 32.93
C VAL A 2 -1.51 -22.52 32.24
N GLN A 3 -0.96 -21.30 32.12
CA GLN A 3 -1.77 -20.16 31.65
C GLN A 3 -1.78 -19.92 30.13
N ILE A 4 -0.93 -20.62 29.36
CA ILE A 4 -0.76 -20.43 27.90
C ILE A 4 -1.84 -21.21 27.09
N ASP A 5 -2.58 -22.14 27.71
CA ASP A 5 -3.43 -23.09 26.97
C ASP A 5 -4.90 -22.65 26.77
N LYS A 6 -5.44 -21.75 27.61
CA LYS A 6 -6.86 -21.36 27.52
C LYS A 6 -7.16 -20.46 26.31
N LEU A 7 -6.33 -19.47 26.03
CA LEU A 7 -6.58 -18.51 24.94
C LEU A 7 -6.30 -19.14 23.57
N SER A 8 -5.22 -19.92 23.46
CA SER A 8 -4.91 -20.75 22.27
C SER A 8 -6.07 -21.70 21.91
N LYS A 9 -6.67 -22.36 22.91
CA LYS A 9 -7.88 -23.17 22.70
C LYS A 9 -9.08 -22.36 22.25
N ILE A 10 -9.34 -21.18 22.82
CA ILE A 10 -10.47 -20.34 22.40
C ILE A 10 -10.31 -19.90 20.94
N LEU A 11 -9.10 -19.59 20.50
CA LEU A 11 -8.79 -19.19 19.12
C LEU A 11 -8.92 -20.36 18.13
N LYS A 12 -8.58 -21.58 18.55
CA LYS A 12 -8.73 -22.82 17.76
C LYS A 12 -10.11 -23.48 17.88
N ASN A 13 -11.03 -22.95 18.70
CA ASN A 13 -12.32 -23.60 18.95
C ASN A 13 -13.31 -23.33 17.80
N THR A 14 -13.27 -24.20 16.79
CA THR A 14 -14.11 -24.14 15.58
C THR A 14 -15.60 -23.89 15.85
N PRO A 15 -16.28 -24.60 16.78
CA PRO A 15 -17.70 -24.36 17.03
C PRO A 15 -18.01 -23.02 17.72
N LEU A 16 -17.16 -22.55 18.64
CA LEU A 16 -17.38 -21.25 19.29
C LEU A 16 -17.14 -20.10 18.32
N ASN A 17 -16.05 -20.16 17.53
CA ASN A 17 -15.77 -19.19 16.48
C ASN A 17 -16.89 -19.16 15.45
N ALA A 18 -17.40 -20.32 15.04
CA ALA A 18 -18.53 -20.41 14.11
C ALA A 18 -19.78 -19.77 14.69
N PHE A 19 -20.20 -20.16 15.90
CA PHE A 19 -21.39 -19.61 16.54
C PHE A 19 -21.30 -18.09 16.71
N ALA A 20 -20.24 -17.61 17.36
CA ALA A 20 -20.03 -16.18 17.61
C ALA A 20 -19.87 -15.39 16.30
N GLY A 21 -19.11 -15.93 15.33
CA GLY A 21 -18.93 -15.32 14.01
C GLY A 21 -20.25 -15.13 13.27
N TRP A 22 -21.09 -16.18 13.19
CA TRP A 22 -22.41 -16.07 12.56
C TRP A 22 -23.37 -15.15 13.32
N THR A 23 -23.32 -15.13 14.66
CA THR A 23 -24.10 -14.16 15.46
C THR A 23 -23.68 -12.73 15.12
N MET A 24 -22.37 -12.46 15.01
CA MET A 24 -21.85 -11.15 14.64
C MET A 24 -22.20 -10.77 13.19
N VAL A 25 -22.16 -11.72 12.25
CA VAL A 25 -22.62 -11.52 10.86
C VAL A 25 -24.11 -11.18 10.82
N LEU A 26 -24.95 -11.88 11.59
CA LEU A 26 -26.38 -11.57 11.68
C LEU A 26 -26.60 -10.15 12.22
N PHE A 27 -25.90 -9.80 13.31
CA PHE A 27 -25.97 -8.48 13.90
C PHE A 27 -25.54 -7.37 12.92
N LEU A 28 -24.41 -7.55 12.23
CA LEU A 28 -23.96 -6.65 11.16
C LEU A 28 -24.98 -6.54 10.03
N THR A 29 -25.60 -7.65 9.63
CA THR A 29 -26.62 -7.66 8.56
C THR A 29 -27.81 -6.79 8.96
N LEU A 30 -28.30 -6.93 10.20
CA LEU A 30 -29.39 -6.10 10.73
C LEU A 30 -28.99 -4.62 10.81
N LEU A 31 -27.77 -4.33 11.26
CA LEU A 31 -27.21 -2.98 11.31
C LEU A 31 -27.10 -2.35 9.91
N GLY A 32 -26.67 -3.13 8.92
CA GLY A 32 -26.56 -2.71 7.52
C GLY A 32 -27.92 -2.40 6.90
N ILE A 33 -28.93 -3.25 7.15
CA ILE A 33 -30.32 -2.99 6.74
C ILE A 33 -30.83 -1.69 7.39
N GLY A 34 -30.56 -1.48 8.68
CA GLY A 34 -30.90 -0.24 9.37
C GLY A 34 -30.29 0.98 8.70
N ASN A 35 -28.97 0.98 8.47
CA ASN A 35 -28.28 2.10 7.80
C ASN A 35 -28.82 2.35 6.39
N PHE A 36 -29.14 1.30 5.63
CA PHE A 36 -29.72 1.42 4.30
C PHE A 36 -31.09 2.12 4.34
N ILE A 37 -31.96 1.72 5.28
CA ILE A 37 -33.30 2.33 5.45
C ILE A 37 -33.17 3.83 5.83
N TYR A 38 -32.19 4.19 6.65
CA TYR A 38 -31.93 5.59 7.02
C TYR A 38 -31.13 6.39 5.97
N GLY A 39 -30.91 5.83 4.76
CA GLY A 39 -30.19 6.50 3.68
C GLY A 39 -28.68 6.65 3.91
N ARG A 40 -28.11 5.95 4.90
CA ARG A 40 -26.69 5.97 5.23
C ARG A 40 -25.91 4.97 4.39
N PHE A 41 -25.92 5.16 3.06
CA PHE A 41 -25.43 4.17 2.10
C PHE A 41 -23.95 3.81 2.27
N MET A 42 -23.07 4.78 2.58
CA MET A 42 -21.64 4.49 2.81
C MET A 42 -21.43 3.50 3.95
N TRP A 43 -22.15 3.68 5.07
CA TRP A 43 -22.10 2.72 6.19
C TRP A 43 -22.62 1.34 5.80
N THR A 44 -23.68 1.28 4.98
CA THR A 44 -24.18 0.01 4.44
C THR A 44 -23.12 -0.70 3.60
N ILE A 45 -22.40 0.03 2.74
CA ILE A 45 -21.33 -0.52 1.90
C ILE A 45 -20.18 -1.05 2.76
N LEU A 46 -19.74 -0.27 3.76
CA LEU A 46 -18.68 -0.70 4.69
C LEU A 46 -19.08 -1.96 5.46
N ILE A 47 -20.30 -2.00 6.00
CA ILE A 47 -20.83 -3.16 6.72
C ILE A 47 -20.88 -4.39 5.80
N ALA A 48 -21.37 -4.23 4.57
CA ALA A 48 -21.42 -5.31 3.59
C ALA A 48 -20.01 -5.83 3.22
N PHE A 49 -19.05 -4.92 3.07
CA PHE A 49 -17.65 -5.26 2.81
C PHE A 49 -17.04 -6.08 3.96
N VAL A 50 -17.26 -5.65 5.21
CA VAL A 50 -16.78 -6.37 6.40
C VAL A 50 -17.46 -7.73 6.56
N ILE A 51 -18.77 -7.83 6.33
CA ILE A 51 -19.47 -9.13 6.27
C ILE A 51 -18.82 -10.02 5.22
N GLY A 52 -18.56 -9.47 4.02
CA GLY A 52 -17.88 -10.16 2.93
C GLY A 52 -16.55 -10.77 3.36
N ILE A 53 -15.67 -9.98 3.99
CA ILE A 53 -14.40 -10.45 4.56
C ILE A 53 -14.66 -11.64 5.50
N ILE A 54 -15.50 -11.46 6.52
CA ILE A 54 -15.77 -12.48 7.54
C ILE A 54 -16.27 -13.81 6.96
N ILE A 55 -17.12 -13.77 5.92
CA ILE A 55 -17.74 -14.98 5.33
C ILE A 55 -16.93 -15.62 4.20
N ILE A 56 -15.94 -14.94 3.63
CA ILE A 56 -15.10 -15.48 2.55
C ILE A 56 -14.52 -16.85 2.90
N PRO A 57 -13.95 -17.09 4.11
CA PRO A 57 -13.43 -18.40 4.49
C PRO A 57 -14.51 -19.49 4.45
N ALA A 58 -15.69 -19.21 5.02
CA ALA A 58 -16.81 -20.16 5.06
C ALA A 58 -17.30 -20.55 3.66
N ILE A 59 -17.40 -19.57 2.75
CA ILE A 59 -17.82 -19.77 1.36
C ILE A 59 -16.77 -20.56 0.59
N ARG A 60 -15.50 -20.14 0.65
CA ARG A 60 -14.40 -20.75 -0.11
C ARG A 60 -14.13 -22.19 0.31
N MET A 61 -14.23 -22.47 1.62
CA MET A 61 -14.06 -23.82 2.15
C MET A 61 -15.34 -24.65 2.13
N ARG A 62 -16.47 -24.07 1.69
CA ARG A 62 -17.81 -24.69 1.67
C ARG A 62 -18.19 -25.30 3.02
N LYS A 63 -17.79 -24.66 4.11
CA LYS A 63 -17.99 -25.13 5.50
C LYS A 63 -18.31 -23.94 6.40
N LEU A 64 -19.56 -23.86 6.85
CA LEU A 64 -20.04 -22.77 7.71
C LEU A 64 -19.34 -22.73 9.09
N SER A 65 -18.69 -23.82 9.50
CA SER A 65 -17.92 -23.86 10.73
C SER A 65 -16.55 -23.16 10.63
N VAL A 66 -16.10 -22.82 9.42
CA VAL A 66 -14.84 -22.11 9.19
C VAL A 66 -15.12 -20.62 9.26
N MET A 67 -14.78 -20.02 10.39
CA MET A 67 -14.90 -18.58 10.64
C MET A 67 -13.59 -18.01 11.18
N PRO A 68 -13.30 -16.72 10.92
CA PRO A 68 -12.24 -16.00 11.62
C PRO A 68 -12.47 -16.07 13.14
N SER A 69 -11.40 -15.88 13.91
CA SER A 69 -11.55 -15.81 15.35
C SER A 69 -12.47 -14.66 15.75
N TRP A 70 -13.44 -14.96 16.62
CA TRP A 70 -14.45 -14.01 17.06
C TRP A 70 -13.84 -12.74 17.71
N TYR A 71 -12.63 -12.82 18.27
CA TYR A 71 -11.93 -11.66 18.82
C TYR A 71 -11.61 -10.61 17.74
N PHE A 72 -11.12 -11.04 16.58
CA PHE A 72 -10.80 -10.13 15.48
C PHE A 72 -12.06 -9.57 14.83
N ILE A 73 -13.10 -10.40 14.71
CA ILE A 73 -14.42 -9.95 14.26
C ILE A 73 -14.97 -8.89 15.22
N PHE A 74 -14.93 -9.13 16.53
CA PHE A 74 -15.39 -8.18 17.54
C PHE A 74 -14.64 -6.85 17.49
N LEU A 75 -13.30 -6.89 17.39
CA LEU A 75 -12.47 -5.69 17.27
C LEU A 75 -12.76 -4.90 16.00
N ALA A 76 -13.06 -5.56 14.87
CA ALA A 76 -13.45 -4.91 13.63
C ALA A 76 -14.85 -4.27 13.71
N ILE A 77 -15.78 -4.90 14.42
CA ILE A 77 -17.18 -4.44 14.54
C ILE A 77 -17.33 -3.28 15.52
N LEU A 78 -16.57 -3.26 16.62
CA LEU A 78 -16.76 -2.31 17.72
C LEU A 78 -16.87 -0.85 17.26
N PRO A 79 -15.96 -0.34 16.41
CA PRO A 79 -16.03 1.06 16.05
C PRO A 79 -16.97 1.31 14.83
N ILE A 80 -17.35 0.29 14.06
CA ILE A 80 -18.46 0.36 13.09
C ILE A 80 -19.79 0.57 13.83
N VAL A 81 -20.03 -0.18 14.91
CA VAL A 81 -21.24 -0.03 15.73
C VAL A 81 -21.29 1.33 16.38
N GLY A 82 -20.19 1.75 17.01
CA GLY A 82 -20.11 3.06 17.66
C GLY A 82 -20.43 4.21 16.70
N SER A 83 -19.87 4.16 15.50
CA SER A 83 -20.03 5.22 14.49
C SER A 83 -21.42 5.19 13.81
N SER A 84 -21.96 4.01 13.53
CA SER A 84 -23.25 3.87 12.83
C SER A 84 -24.48 4.09 13.73
N THR A 85 -24.35 3.93 15.06
CA THR A 85 -25.48 4.04 16.01
C THR A 85 -25.61 5.40 16.69
N ALA A 86 -24.87 6.42 16.23
CA ALA A 86 -24.92 7.80 16.74
C ALA A 86 -24.52 7.97 18.22
N TRP A 87 -23.67 7.09 18.76
CA TRP A 87 -23.06 7.32 20.07
C TRP A 87 -22.01 8.44 19.94
N TYR A 88 -22.26 9.60 20.56
CA TYR A 88 -21.40 10.80 20.49
C TYR A 88 -19.91 10.53 20.79
N PHE A 89 -19.59 9.45 21.51
CA PHE A 89 -18.22 9.02 21.79
C PHE A 89 -17.41 8.70 20.52
N PHE A 90 -18.08 8.29 19.43
CA PHE A 90 -17.46 7.91 18.15
C PHE A 90 -17.58 8.99 17.05
N SER A 91 -18.10 10.18 17.37
CA SER A 91 -18.31 11.26 16.39
C SER A 91 -17.05 12.07 16.06
N THR A 92 -15.87 11.62 16.49
CA THR A 92 -14.57 12.21 16.11
C THR A 92 -13.93 11.39 14.99
N SER A 93 -12.97 11.94 14.24
CA SER A 93 -12.30 11.22 13.14
C SER A 93 -11.52 9.99 13.63
N ILE A 94 -11.07 9.97 14.89
CA ILE A 94 -10.16 8.94 15.42
C ILE A 94 -10.77 7.53 15.42
N PRO A 95 -12.00 7.28 15.91
CA PRO A 95 -12.54 5.93 15.98
C PRO A 95 -12.89 5.32 14.60
N PHE A 96 -13.14 6.15 13.58
CA PHE A 96 -13.26 5.67 12.21
C PHE A 96 -11.95 5.03 11.73
N TYR A 97 -10.80 5.68 11.93
CA TYR A 97 -9.50 5.13 11.51
C TYR A 97 -9.04 3.94 12.36
N ILE A 98 -9.46 3.88 13.62
CA ILE A 98 -9.33 2.65 14.40
C ILE A 98 -10.12 1.50 13.74
N SER A 99 -11.31 1.77 13.19
CA SER A 99 -12.08 0.77 12.41
C SER A 99 -11.34 0.31 11.16
N VAL A 100 -10.82 1.24 10.36
CA VAL A 100 -10.08 0.90 9.15
C VAL A 100 -8.85 0.04 9.49
N ALA A 101 -8.16 0.39 10.57
CA ALA A 101 -7.01 -0.37 11.04
C ALA A 101 -7.39 -1.77 11.57
N THR A 102 -8.51 -1.93 12.29
CA THR A 102 -8.99 -3.25 12.76
C THR A 102 -9.57 -4.09 11.63
N ILE A 103 -10.14 -3.50 10.59
CA ILE A 103 -10.50 -4.20 9.35
C ILE A 103 -9.25 -4.68 8.62
N SER A 104 -8.23 -3.83 8.49
CA SER A 104 -6.94 -4.19 7.89
C SER A 104 -6.25 -5.32 8.65
N LEU A 105 -6.36 -5.30 9.97
CA LEU A 105 -5.93 -6.37 10.86
C LEU A 105 -6.67 -7.69 10.60
N LEU A 106 -7.99 -7.65 10.48
CA LEU A 106 -8.82 -8.81 10.15
C LEU A 106 -8.41 -9.39 8.79
N VAL A 107 -8.23 -8.54 7.76
CA VAL A 107 -7.76 -8.96 6.43
C VAL A 107 -6.38 -9.64 6.52
N ALA A 108 -5.42 -9.06 7.24
CA ALA A 108 -4.10 -9.66 7.42
C ALA A 108 -4.17 -11.02 8.13
N ALA A 109 -5.01 -11.13 9.17
CA ALA A 109 -5.23 -12.39 9.89
C ALA A 109 -5.86 -13.45 8.98
N GLU A 110 -6.86 -13.09 8.17
CA GLU A 110 -7.50 -14.00 7.23
C GLU A 110 -6.55 -14.47 6.13
N ILE A 111 -5.73 -13.57 5.57
CA ILE A 111 -4.71 -13.94 4.60
C ILE A 111 -3.77 -15.00 5.20
N ASN A 112 -3.30 -14.77 6.42
CA ASN A 112 -2.40 -15.71 7.10
C ASN A 112 -3.08 -17.05 7.46
N TRP A 113 -4.37 -17.07 7.77
CA TRP A 113 -5.07 -18.30 8.22
C TRP A 113 -5.75 -19.11 7.12
N PHE A 114 -6.24 -18.45 6.07
CA PHE A 114 -7.11 -19.06 5.06
C PHE A 114 -6.53 -19.04 3.65
N THR A 115 -5.33 -18.50 3.47
CA THR A 115 -4.61 -18.58 2.19
C THR A 115 -3.31 -19.36 2.37
N SER A 116 -2.63 -19.66 1.26
CA SER A 116 -1.30 -20.24 1.31
C SER A 116 -0.22 -19.25 1.75
N VAL A 117 -0.56 -17.95 1.90
CA VAL A 117 0.41 -16.92 2.25
C VAL A 117 1.01 -17.21 3.62
N LYS A 118 2.34 -17.27 3.67
CA LYS A 118 3.09 -17.34 4.92
C LYS A 118 3.73 -15.98 5.16
N MET A 119 3.67 -15.48 6.39
CA MET A 119 4.27 -14.20 6.73
C MET A 119 4.82 -14.15 8.15
N THR A 120 5.93 -13.43 8.33
CA THR A 120 6.44 -13.12 9.68
C THR A 120 5.58 -12.05 10.34
N TYR A 121 5.63 -11.94 11.68
CA TYR A 121 4.89 -10.88 12.38
C TYR A 121 5.29 -9.47 11.90
N LYS A 122 6.58 -9.25 11.56
CA LYS A 122 7.05 -7.96 11.02
C LYS A 122 6.41 -7.64 9.67
N PHE A 123 6.29 -8.65 8.81
CA PHE A 123 5.61 -8.50 7.52
C PHE A 123 4.12 -8.22 7.72
N ALA A 124 3.48 -8.87 8.69
CA ALA A 124 2.08 -8.61 9.02
C ALA A 124 1.86 -7.17 9.53
N ILE A 125 2.76 -6.62 10.36
CA ILE A 125 2.71 -5.20 10.76
C ILE A 125 2.73 -4.30 9.53
N LEU A 126 3.68 -4.52 8.61
CA LEU A 126 3.78 -3.76 7.36
C LEU A 126 2.50 -3.88 6.54
N LEU A 127 1.97 -5.10 6.38
CA LEU A 127 0.73 -5.35 5.64
C LEU A 127 -0.46 -4.60 6.25
N VAL A 128 -0.59 -4.58 7.59
CA VAL A 128 -1.66 -3.83 8.27
C VAL A 128 -1.54 -2.34 8.01
N ILE A 129 -0.35 -1.76 8.13
CA ILE A 129 -0.11 -0.33 7.88
C ILE A 129 -0.47 0.02 6.43
N VAL A 130 0.10 -0.72 5.47
CA VAL A 130 -0.09 -0.52 4.04
C VAL A 130 -1.57 -0.68 3.65
N THR A 131 -2.23 -1.72 4.16
CA THR A 131 -3.67 -1.95 3.89
C THR A 131 -4.54 -0.85 4.51
N THR A 132 -4.19 -0.35 5.70
CA THR A 132 -4.94 0.73 6.36
C THR A 132 -4.90 2.00 5.52
N LEU A 133 -3.71 2.39 5.04
CA LEU A 133 -3.53 3.56 4.19
C LEU A 133 -4.24 3.40 2.85
N ALA A 134 -4.06 2.25 2.19
CA ALA A 134 -4.70 1.97 0.91
C ALA A 134 -6.23 1.98 1.00
N ILE A 135 -6.82 1.36 2.04
CA ILE A 135 -8.27 1.41 2.24
C ILE A 135 -8.72 2.84 2.50
N SER A 136 -7.96 3.63 3.27
CA SER A 136 -8.29 5.04 3.50
C SER A 136 -8.27 5.87 2.20
N GLY A 137 -7.23 5.71 1.37
CA GLY A 137 -7.12 6.39 0.09
C GLY A 137 -8.25 5.99 -0.86
N LEU A 138 -8.52 4.69 -0.98
CA LEU A 138 -9.61 4.18 -1.82
C LEU A 138 -10.97 4.68 -1.35
N TRP A 139 -11.18 4.76 -0.03
CA TRP A 139 -12.44 5.21 0.55
C TRP A 139 -12.76 6.65 0.14
N HIS A 140 -11.81 7.58 0.32
CA HIS A 140 -12.01 8.98 -0.05
C HIS A 140 -12.09 9.17 -1.57
N LEU A 141 -11.34 8.38 -2.34
CA LEU A 141 -11.50 8.37 -3.80
C LEU A 141 -12.92 7.97 -4.20
N VAL A 142 -13.49 6.94 -3.58
CA VAL A 142 -14.87 6.52 -3.86
C VAL A 142 -15.87 7.59 -3.43
N GLU A 143 -15.72 8.20 -2.25
CA GLU A 143 -16.58 9.30 -1.81
C GLU A 143 -16.54 10.47 -2.80
N TRP A 144 -15.36 10.84 -3.27
CA TRP A 144 -15.17 11.94 -4.22
C TRP A 144 -15.80 11.61 -5.58
N LEU A 145 -15.58 10.39 -6.09
CA LEU A 145 -16.23 9.90 -7.32
C LEU A 145 -17.76 9.91 -7.19
N LEU A 146 -18.29 9.52 -6.04
CA LEU A 146 -19.73 9.54 -5.79
C LEU A 146 -20.27 10.98 -5.81
N ASP A 147 -19.56 11.93 -5.20
CA ASP A 147 -19.97 13.32 -5.17
C ASP A 147 -19.97 13.95 -6.57
N ILE A 148 -18.94 13.70 -7.38
CA ILE A 148 -18.85 14.28 -8.74
C ILE A 148 -19.83 13.63 -9.74
N TYR A 149 -20.08 12.32 -9.65
CA TYR A 149 -20.90 11.60 -10.66
C TYR A 149 -22.36 11.43 -10.25
N PHE A 150 -22.64 11.34 -8.95
CA PHE A 150 -23.99 11.10 -8.42
C PHE A 150 -24.53 12.29 -7.62
N GLY A 151 -23.75 13.37 -7.46
CA GLY A 151 -24.17 14.57 -6.75
C GLY A 151 -24.39 14.34 -5.26
N THR A 152 -23.72 13.35 -4.67
CA THR A 152 -23.71 13.15 -3.22
C THR A 152 -22.89 14.25 -2.53
N SER A 153 -22.95 14.29 -1.21
CA SER A 153 -22.24 15.27 -0.39
C SER A 153 -21.43 14.58 0.72
N TYR A 154 -20.74 13.48 0.38
CA TYR A 154 -19.96 12.70 1.34
C TYR A 154 -18.67 13.41 1.73
N LEU A 155 -17.97 14.02 0.77
CA LEU A 155 -16.79 14.87 0.94
C LEU A 155 -17.09 16.33 0.57
N LEU A 156 -17.71 16.56 -0.59
CA LEU A 156 -18.00 17.87 -1.17
C LEU A 156 -19.27 18.48 -0.54
N GLY A 157 -19.15 18.93 0.71
CA GLY A 157 -20.28 19.32 1.58
C GLY A 157 -20.49 20.82 1.78
N GLY A 158 -20.36 21.66 0.75
CA GLY A 158 -20.62 23.12 0.85
C GLY A 158 -19.54 23.94 1.58
N ILE A 159 -18.42 23.29 1.92
CA ILE A 159 -17.16 23.92 2.37
C ILE A 159 -16.16 24.01 1.21
N SER A 160 -15.12 24.83 1.32
CA SER A 160 -14.16 25.02 0.23
C SER A 160 -13.35 23.74 -0.07
N PRO A 161 -12.96 23.51 -1.35
CA PRO A 161 -12.11 22.37 -1.73
C PRO A 161 -10.83 22.24 -0.90
N ASP A 162 -10.19 23.35 -0.56
CA ASP A 162 -8.96 23.36 0.25
C ASP A 162 -9.22 22.90 1.69
N ALA A 163 -10.35 23.30 2.29
CA ALA A 163 -10.73 22.86 3.63
C ALA A 163 -11.09 21.37 3.67
N ILE A 164 -11.68 20.85 2.58
CA ILE A 164 -11.92 19.42 2.41
C ILE A 164 -10.58 18.69 2.30
N ASN A 165 -9.66 19.22 1.50
CA ASN A 165 -8.35 18.63 1.33
C ASN A 165 -7.58 18.53 2.65
N ASP A 166 -7.49 19.65 3.39
CA ASP A 166 -6.89 19.70 4.73
C ASP A 166 -7.50 18.65 5.69
N ALA A 167 -8.84 18.54 5.68
CA ALA A 167 -9.54 17.54 6.47
C ALA A 167 -9.15 16.11 6.06
N VAL A 168 -9.06 15.81 4.75
CA VAL A 168 -8.65 14.50 4.24
C VAL A 168 -7.18 14.21 4.56
N MET A 169 -6.30 15.21 4.55
CA MET A 169 -4.90 15.03 4.93
C MET A 169 -4.74 14.67 6.41
N HIS A 170 -5.46 15.35 7.30
CA HIS A 170 -5.52 14.99 8.71
C HIS A 170 -6.07 13.58 8.93
N GLN A 171 -7.06 13.19 8.13
CA GLN A 171 -7.63 11.86 8.12
C GLN A 171 -6.63 10.78 7.69
N PHE A 172 -5.84 11.02 6.63
CA PHE A 172 -4.73 10.14 6.25
C PHE A 172 -3.64 10.03 7.32
N ILE A 173 -3.34 11.12 8.04
CA ILE A 173 -2.43 11.09 9.19
C ILE A 173 -3.00 10.21 10.31
N TYR A 174 -4.29 10.35 10.65
CA TYR A 174 -4.94 9.49 11.65
C TYR A 174 -4.99 8.01 11.21
N ALA A 175 -5.19 7.74 9.91
CA ALA A 175 -5.10 6.40 9.34
C ALA A 175 -3.69 5.81 9.51
N THR A 176 -2.65 6.61 9.25
CA THR A 176 -1.24 6.23 9.45
C THR A 176 -0.98 5.84 10.90
N ILE A 177 -1.37 6.70 11.85
CA ILE A 177 -1.18 6.47 13.28
C ILE A 177 -1.95 5.22 13.73
N SER A 178 -3.20 5.09 13.30
CA SER A 178 -4.06 3.94 13.67
C SER A 178 -3.52 2.63 13.10
N GLY A 179 -3.05 2.64 11.85
CA GLY A 179 -2.43 1.47 11.21
C GLY A 179 -1.14 1.04 11.91
N VAL A 180 -0.28 1.99 12.29
CA VAL A 180 0.94 1.71 13.08
C VAL A 180 0.57 1.14 14.45
N ALA A 181 -0.41 1.73 15.15
CA ALA A 181 -0.84 1.27 16.46
C ALA A 181 -1.45 -0.14 16.39
N ALA A 182 -2.34 -0.40 15.42
CA ALA A 182 -2.95 -1.72 15.21
C ALA A 182 -1.91 -2.77 14.81
N GLY A 183 -0.99 -2.41 13.92
CA GLY A 183 0.15 -3.25 13.55
C GLY A 183 1.01 -3.58 14.77
N ALA A 184 1.42 -2.59 15.57
CA ALA A 184 2.21 -2.81 16.78
C ALA A 184 1.49 -3.70 17.80
N LEU A 185 0.19 -3.49 18.01
CA LEU A 185 -0.65 -4.33 18.87
C LEU A 185 -0.67 -5.79 18.37
N PHE A 186 -0.83 -5.99 17.06
CA PHE A 186 -0.75 -7.31 16.44
C PHE A 186 0.62 -7.96 16.65
N GLY A 187 1.70 -7.23 16.35
CA GLY A 187 3.06 -7.70 16.52
C GLY A 187 3.37 -8.08 17.96
N TRP A 188 2.94 -7.27 18.93
CA TRP A 188 3.08 -7.56 20.35
C TRP A 188 2.32 -8.82 20.75
N TYR A 189 1.07 -8.98 20.28
CA TYR A 189 0.25 -10.15 20.56
C TYR A 189 0.91 -11.45 20.07
N PHE A 190 1.38 -11.49 18.82
CA PHE A 190 2.04 -12.68 18.27
C PHE A 190 3.40 -12.95 18.92
N ARG A 191 4.16 -11.91 19.25
CA ARG A 191 5.42 -12.04 20.01
C ARG A 191 5.19 -12.60 21.42
N SER A 192 4.15 -12.14 22.11
CA SER A 192 3.84 -12.55 23.49
C SER A 192 3.28 -13.97 23.59
N SER A 193 2.78 -14.54 22.49
CA SER A 193 2.20 -15.89 22.46
C SER A 193 3.24 -17.02 22.46
N ASN A 194 4.55 -16.75 22.57
CA ASN A 194 5.64 -17.74 22.56
C ASN A 194 5.67 -18.72 21.38
N ASN A 195 4.85 -18.51 20.34
CA ASN A 195 4.90 -19.23 19.07
C ASN A 195 5.79 -18.44 18.10
N THR A 196 7.09 -18.44 18.37
CA THR A 196 8.08 -17.88 17.44
C THR A 196 8.32 -18.77 16.23
N ASP A 197 7.83 -20.00 16.21
CA ASP A 197 8.00 -20.92 15.09
C ASP A 197 6.62 -21.21 14.50
N LEU A 198 6.35 -20.59 13.34
CA LEU A 198 5.27 -20.84 12.39
C LEU A 198 3.85 -21.01 12.99
N VAL A 199 2.88 -20.27 12.44
CA VAL A 199 1.48 -20.69 12.57
C VAL A 199 1.39 -22.09 11.94
N GLU A 200 1.40 -23.14 12.77
CA GLU A 200 1.38 -24.54 12.32
C GLU A 200 0.05 -24.80 11.60
N VAL A 201 0.13 -24.91 10.28
CA VAL A 201 -0.96 -25.30 9.40
C VAL A 201 -1.00 -26.82 9.31
N PRO A 202 -2.17 -27.48 9.39
CA PRO A 202 -2.29 -28.89 9.06
C PRO A 202 -1.74 -29.15 7.64
N THR A 203 -0.83 -30.12 7.51
CA THR A 203 -0.14 -30.52 6.28
C THR A 203 -1.05 -31.19 5.24
N HIS A 204 -2.22 -30.61 4.94
CA HIS A 204 -3.20 -31.17 4.00
C HIS A 204 -3.25 -30.49 2.64
N PHE A 205 -2.36 -29.54 2.36
CA PHE A 205 -2.09 -29.12 0.99
C PHE A 205 -0.69 -29.56 0.62
N SER A 206 -0.59 -30.77 0.05
CA SER A 206 0.42 -31.03 -0.97
C SER A 206 0.12 -30.05 -2.10
N VAL A 207 0.64 -28.83 -1.98
CA VAL A 207 0.72 -27.93 -3.12
C VAL A 207 1.61 -28.67 -4.09
N GLU A 208 1.03 -29.16 -5.19
CA GLU A 208 1.81 -29.47 -6.38
C GLU A 208 2.74 -28.28 -6.60
N THR A 209 4.02 -28.48 -6.30
CA THR A 209 5.09 -27.51 -6.53
C THR A 209 5.43 -27.39 -8.02
N ASP A 210 4.52 -27.81 -8.89
CA ASP A 210 4.61 -27.61 -10.33
C ASP A 210 4.10 -26.19 -10.62
N ASP A 211 5.08 -25.27 -10.75
CA ASP A 211 5.09 -24.04 -11.57
C ASP A 211 5.73 -22.82 -10.91
N TYR A 212 6.12 -22.88 -9.63
CA TYR A 212 6.82 -21.74 -8.98
C TYR A 212 8.31 -21.63 -9.33
N VAL A 213 8.82 -22.61 -10.07
CA VAL A 213 10.21 -22.71 -10.47
C VAL A 213 10.24 -22.86 -11.99
N THR A 214 10.92 -21.95 -12.68
CA THR A 214 11.50 -22.13 -14.04
C THR A 214 10.80 -21.62 -15.31
N HIS A 215 9.94 -20.61 -15.27
CA HIS A 215 9.82 -19.78 -16.48
C HIS A 215 10.80 -18.62 -16.37
N ARG A 216 11.94 -18.76 -17.07
CA ARG A 216 12.81 -17.60 -17.35
C ARG A 216 11.87 -16.48 -17.81
N PRO A 217 11.92 -15.29 -17.17
CA PRO A 217 11.05 -14.20 -17.58
C PRO A 217 11.20 -13.98 -19.08
N PRO A 218 10.10 -13.67 -19.80
CA PRO A 218 10.18 -13.31 -21.21
C PRO A 218 11.27 -12.25 -21.41
N ALA A 219 11.93 -12.31 -22.56
CA ALA A 219 13.06 -11.43 -22.84
C ALA A 219 12.69 -9.97 -22.55
N PRO A 220 13.59 -9.18 -21.94
CA PRO A 220 13.32 -7.80 -21.59
C PRO A 220 12.74 -7.05 -22.80
N ILE A 221 11.81 -6.09 -22.59
CA ILE A 221 11.21 -5.22 -23.63
C ILE A 221 12.25 -4.69 -24.61
N ARG A 222 13.51 -4.58 -24.18
CA ARG A 222 14.66 -4.34 -25.05
C ARG A 222 14.65 -5.15 -26.37
N LYS A 223 14.21 -6.42 -26.37
CA LYS A 223 14.02 -7.21 -27.60
C LYS A 223 12.77 -6.81 -28.41
N LEU A 224 11.75 -6.24 -27.76
CA LEU A 224 10.54 -5.71 -28.40
C LEU A 224 10.73 -4.31 -29.00
N LEU A 225 11.52 -3.43 -28.37
CA LEU A 225 11.77 -2.04 -28.82
C LEU A 225 13.08 -1.86 -29.60
N GLY A 226 13.98 -2.85 -29.59
CA GLY A 226 15.23 -2.82 -30.36
C GLY A 226 16.30 -1.83 -29.87
N ILE A 227 16.15 -1.22 -28.69
CA ILE A 227 17.07 -0.20 -28.18
C ILE A 227 18.32 -0.83 -27.55
N SER A 228 19.51 -0.32 -27.89
CA SER A 228 20.78 -0.81 -27.33
C SER A 228 21.02 -0.32 -25.88
N ASP A 229 21.73 -1.09 -25.05
CA ASP A 229 22.08 -0.67 -23.68
C ASP A 229 22.85 0.65 -23.68
N LYS A 230 23.74 0.85 -24.67
CA LYS A 230 24.51 2.09 -24.82
C LYS A 230 23.59 3.29 -25.03
N THR A 231 22.56 3.12 -25.85
CA THR A 231 21.55 4.17 -26.11
C THR A 231 20.73 4.46 -24.86
N GLN A 232 20.31 3.43 -24.12
CA GLN A 232 19.56 3.60 -22.87
C GLN A 232 20.37 4.34 -21.81
N VAL A 233 21.64 3.96 -21.64
CA VAL A 233 22.56 4.64 -20.72
C VAL A 233 22.78 6.08 -21.16
N LEU A 234 23.02 6.34 -22.45
CA LEU A 234 23.17 7.69 -22.96
C LEU A 234 21.92 8.53 -22.70
N ALA A 235 20.72 7.99 -22.97
CA ALA A 235 19.47 8.67 -22.71
C ALA A 235 19.31 9.01 -21.22
N ALA A 236 19.57 8.06 -20.31
CA ALA A 236 19.53 8.32 -18.87
C ALA A 236 20.53 9.41 -18.45
N ARG A 237 21.74 9.42 -19.04
CA ARG A 237 22.74 10.47 -18.79
C ARG A 237 22.30 11.85 -19.30
N ILE A 238 21.63 11.90 -20.46
CA ILE A 238 21.06 13.15 -20.99
C ILE A 238 19.98 13.69 -20.05
N LEU A 239 19.07 12.82 -19.59
CA LEU A 239 18.03 13.21 -18.62
C LEU A 239 18.64 13.69 -17.30
N GLN A 240 19.67 13.02 -16.78
CA GLN A 240 20.43 13.49 -15.62
C GLN A 240 21.09 14.85 -15.86
N GLY A 241 21.64 15.08 -17.06
CA GLY A 241 22.14 16.40 -17.47
C GLY A 241 21.04 17.46 -17.47
N GLY A 242 19.84 17.10 -17.93
CA GLY A 242 18.64 17.94 -17.85
C GLY A 242 18.26 18.28 -16.41
N LEU A 243 18.28 17.31 -15.48
CA LEU A 243 18.07 17.56 -14.04
C LEU A 243 19.09 18.53 -13.46
N VAL A 244 20.38 18.41 -13.86
CA VAL A 244 21.42 19.36 -13.43
C VAL A 244 21.12 20.76 -13.97
N LEU A 245 20.66 20.89 -15.22
CA LEU A 245 20.25 22.18 -15.76
C LEU A 245 19.07 22.76 -15.00
N LEU A 246 18.02 21.97 -14.74
CA LEU A 246 16.86 22.41 -13.95
C LEU A 246 17.26 22.84 -12.54
N LEU A 247 18.17 22.10 -11.88
CA LEU A 247 18.73 22.49 -10.58
C LEU A 247 19.44 23.84 -10.65
N LEU A 248 20.30 24.05 -11.65
CA LEU A 248 21.00 25.32 -11.83
C LEU A 248 20.01 26.46 -12.11
N PHE A 249 19.00 26.23 -12.95
CA PHE A 249 17.95 27.21 -13.22
C PHE A 249 17.12 27.54 -11.97
N GLY A 250 16.72 26.54 -11.18
CA GLY A 250 16.02 26.70 -9.92
C GLY A 250 16.82 27.58 -8.94
N ILE A 251 18.12 27.29 -8.78
CA ILE A 251 19.01 28.10 -7.93
C ILE A 251 19.12 29.54 -8.46
N LEU A 252 19.31 29.72 -9.78
CA LEU A 252 19.45 31.04 -10.40
C LEU A 252 18.16 31.88 -10.28
N ARG A 253 16.99 31.25 -10.42
CA ARG A 253 15.68 31.89 -10.27
C ARG A 253 15.23 32.01 -8.81
N ARG A 254 15.97 31.42 -7.86
CA ARG A 254 15.60 31.28 -6.44
C ARG A 254 14.26 30.57 -6.25
N ASP A 255 13.96 29.66 -7.16
CA ASP A 255 12.81 28.77 -7.07
C ASP A 255 13.19 27.56 -6.21
N LEU A 256 12.67 27.55 -4.98
CA LEU A 256 12.96 26.52 -3.99
C LEU A 256 12.33 25.19 -4.36
N SER A 257 11.12 25.20 -4.95
CA SER A 257 10.39 24.01 -5.37
C SER A 257 11.17 23.22 -6.42
N THR A 258 11.55 23.88 -7.53
CA THR A 258 12.37 23.24 -8.57
C THR A 258 13.73 22.80 -8.03
N THR A 259 14.36 23.60 -7.17
CA THR A 259 15.69 23.28 -6.60
C THR A 259 15.65 22.00 -5.77
N VAL A 260 14.65 21.85 -4.90
CA VAL A 260 14.49 20.68 -4.03
C VAL A 260 14.13 19.44 -4.85
N ASN A 261 13.19 19.55 -5.78
CA ASN A 261 12.76 18.45 -6.64
C ASN A 261 13.90 17.97 -7.56
N ALA A 262 14.63 18.88 -8.20
CA ALA A 262 15.77 18.52 -9.05
C ALA A 262 16.93 17.91 -8.24
N THR A 263 17.19 18.42 -7.03
CA THR A 263 18.22 17.85 -6.14
C THR A 263 17.86 16.44 -5.70
N THR A 264 16.65 16.27 -5.17
CA THR A 264 16.14 14.97 -4.69
C THR A 264 16.07 13.98 -5.83
N GLY A 265 15.49 14.38 -6.96
CA GLY A 265 15.43 13.59 -8.18
C GLY A 265 16.81 13.13 -8.63
N LEU A 266 17.79 14.04 -8.73
CA LEU A 266 19.14 13.70 -9.14
C LEU A 266 19.77 12.65 -8.20
N ILE A 267 19.63 12.81 -6.87
CA ILE A 267 20.08 11.82 -5.89
C ILE A 267 19.42 10.46 -6.13
N LEU A 268 18.09 10.43 -6.34
CA LEU A 268 17.33 9.22 -6.57
C LEU A 268 17.77 8.48 -7.86
N THR A 269 18.15 9.20 -8.92
CA THR A 269 18.67 8.56 -10.15
C THR A 269 19.98 7.78 -9.92
N PHE A 270 20.73 8.07 -8.86
CA PHE A 270 21.96 7.35 -8.50
C PHE A 270 21.72 6.14 -7.59
N VAL A 271 20.52 5.97 -7.02
CA VAL A 271 20.18 4.83 -6.15
C VAL A 271 20.51 3.47 -6.80
N PRO A 272 20.15 3.20 -8.07
CA PRO A 272 20.52 1.94 -8.72
C PRO A 272 22.04 1.71 -8.78
N HIS A 273 22.82 2.77 -8.96
CA HIS A 273 24.28 2.69 -8.97
C HIS A 273 24.85 2.39 -7.56
N ILE A 274 24.29 3.03 -6.52
CA ILE A 274 24.67 2.75 -5.13
C ILE A 274 24.37 1.29 -4.79
N ILE A 275 23.20 0.78 -5.18
CA ILE A 275 22.82 -0.63 -5.00
C ILE A 275 23.80 -1.55 -5.74
N THR A 276 24.14 -1.21 -6.99
CA THR A 276 25.11 -1.97 -7.78
C THR A 276 26.45 -2.05 -7.07
N ARG A 277 26.95 -0.92 -6.55
CA ARG A 277 28.26 -0.87 -5.88
C ARG A 277 28.24 -1.57 -4.52
N LYS A 278 27.19 -1.40 -3.73
CA LYS A 278 27.08 -1.94 -2.37
C LYS A 278 26.76 -3.44 -2.36
N TYR A 279 25.90 -3.89 -3.27
CA TYR A 279 25.39 -5.27 -3.28
C TYR A 279 25.87 -6.07 -4.50
N ASN A 280 26.68 -5.52 -5.39
CA ASN A 280 27.16 -6.18 -6.62
C ASN A 280 26.01 -6.72 -7.51
N ILE A 281 24.86 -6.04 -7.51
CA ILE A 281 23.69 -6.39 -8.33
C ILE A 281 23.72 -5.51 -9.59
N LYS A 282 24.08 -6.09 -10.74
CA LYS A 282 23.98 -5.38 -12.03
C LYS A 282 22.52 -5.09 -12.35
N GLN A 283 22.19 -3.79 -12.35
CA GLN A 283 20.87 -3.26 -12.70
C GLN A 283 20.68 -3.27 -14.21
N ASP A 284 19.44 -3.53 -14.65
CA ASP A 284 19.06 -3.42 -16.05
C ASP A 284 19.02 -1.94 -16.46
N THR A 285 19.63 -1.60 -17.59
CA THR A 285 19.73 -0.23 -18.08
C THR A 285 18.37 0.37 -18.44
N GLY A 286 17.39 -0.47 -18.78
CA GLY A 286 16.00 -0.08 -19.01
C GLY A 286 15.30 0.38 -17.73
N VAL A 287 15.53 -0.31 -16.60
CA VAL A 287 15.01 0.12 -15.28
C VAL A 287 15.59 1.46 -14.87
N VAL A 288 16.90 1.63 -15.06
CA VAL A 288 17.57 2.91 -14.76
C VAL A 288 16.99 4.03 -15.63
N LEU A 289 16.80 3.79 -16.93
CA LEU A 289 16.19 4.76 -17.83
C LEU A 289 14.74 5.08 -17.43
N TRP A 290 13.93 4.08 -17.10
CA TRP A 290 12.54 4.26 -16.70
C TRP A 290 12.40 5.07 -15.42
N LEU A 291 13.17 4.74 -14.38
CA LEU A 291 13.27 5.52 -13.14
C LEU A 291 13.70 6.97 -13.43
N THR A 292 14.76 7.14 -14.24
CA THR A 292 15.29 8.47 -14.56
C THR A 292 14.30 9.30 -15.36
N LEU A 293 13.55 8.67 -16.27
CA LEU A 293 12.51 9.32 -17.07
C LEU A 293 11.35 9.78 -16.20
N ALA A 294 10.86 8.93 -15.28
CA ALA A 294 9.80 9.31 -14.33
C ALA A 294 10.20 10.53 -13.51
N ILE A 295 11.39 10.47 -12.89
CA ILE A 295 11.94 11.58 -12.09
C ILE A 295 12.08 12.86 -12.94
N PHE A 296 12.65 12.76 -14.14
CA PHE A 296 12.87 13.91 -15.00
C PHE A 296 11.55 14.58 -15.41
N LEU A 297 10.54 13.79 -15.82
CA LEU A 297 9.25 14.32 -16.25
C LEU A 297 8.46 14.97 -15.10
N HIS A 298 8.56 14.41 -13.89
CA HIS A 298 7.99 15.03 -12.70
C HIS A 298 8.72 16.36 -12.37
N THR A 299 10.06 16.38 -12.36
CA THR A 299 10.84 17.60 -12.04
C THR A 299 10.63 18.72 -13.07
N ILE A 300 10.54 18.41 -14.36
CA ILE A 300 10.22 19.44 -15.38
C ILE A 300 8.76 19.90 -15.29
N GLY A 301 7.87 19.01 -14.81
CA GLY A 301 6.52 19.30 -14.33
C GLY A 301 6.52 20.45 -13.35
N THR A 302 7.16 20.25 -12.20
CA THR A 302 7.29 21.23 -11.13
C THR A 302 7.88 22.57 -11.58
N PHE A 303 8.81 22.54 -12.54
CA PHE A 303 9.45 23.77 -13.02
C PHE A 303 8.45 24.71 -13.69
N GLU A 304 7.67 24.21 -14.66
CA GLU A 304 6.66 25.01 -15.37
C GLU A 304 5.56 24.14 -16.02
N PHE A 305 5.79 22.87 -16.32
CA PHE A 305 4.84 22.10 -17.16
C PHE A 305 3.50 21.79 -16.47
N TYR A 306 3.47 21.74 -15.14
CA TYR A 306 2.22 21.61 -14.38
C TYR A 306 1.28 22.79 -14.61
N ASP A 307 1.81 24.00 -14.84
CA ASP A 307 1.02 25.21 -15.06
C ASP A 307 0.50 25.34 -16.50
N TYR A 308 1.14 24.67 -17.47
CA TYR A 308 0.90 24.92 -18.91
C TYR A 308 0.37 23.71 -19.70
N ILE A 309 0.53 22.48 -19.21
CA ILE A 309 0.14 21.28 -19.94
C ILE A 309 -0.89 20.50 -19.13
N ASP A 310 -2.14 20.55 -19.60
CA ASP A 310 -3.25 19.80 -19.01
C ASP A 310 -2.90 18.31 -18.84
N ASN A 311 -3.15 17.78 -17.64
CA ASN A 311 -2.89 16.39 -17.25
C ASN A 311 -1.42 15.96 -17.22
N TRP A 312 -0.46 16.89 -17.36
CA TRP A 312 0.95 16.52 -17.22
C TRP A 312 1.22 15.88 -15.88
N ASP A 313 0.67 16.47 -14.82
CA ASP A 313 0.80 15.98 -13.46
C ASP A 313 0.26 14.55 -13.28
N HIS A 314 -1.01 14.32 -13.63
CA HIS A 314 -1.61 13.00 -13.66
C HIS A 314 -0.78 11.93 -14.41
N VAL A 315 -0.22 12.28 -15.57
CA VAL A 315 0.63 11.36 -16.35
C VAL A 315 1.94 11.07 -15.62
N THR A 316 2.53 12.08 -14.99
CA THR A 316 3.74 11.90 -14.19
C THR A 316 3.47 11.08 -12.93
N HIS A 317 2.31 11.23 -12.28
CA HIS A 317 1.88 10.39 -11.17
C HIS A 317 1.74 8.92 -11.60
N ALA A 318 1.02 8.63 -12.68
CA ALA A 318 0.94 7.26 -13.20
C ALA A 318 2.31 6.66 -13.55
N LEU A 319 3.21 7.45 -14.14
CA LEU A 319 4.56 7.00 -14.46
C LEU A 319 5.41 6.78 -13.20
N SER A 320 5.37 7.68 -12.23
CA SER A 320 6.07 7.56 -10.95
C SER A 320 5.55 6.37 -10.13
N ALA A 321 4.24 6.21 -10.04
CA ALA A 321 3.59 5.06 -9.41
C ALA A 321 3.95 3.73 -10.07
N SER A 322 4.13 3.71 -11.39
CA SER A 322 4.59 2.51 -12.10
C SER A 322 6.02 2.11 -11.67
N VAL A 323 6.88 3.08 -11.37
CA VAL A 323 8.22 2.85 -10.81
C VAL A 323 8.15 2.41 -9.34
N VAL A 324 7.28 3.02 -8.53
CA VAL A 324 7.02 2.61 -7.14
C VAL A 324 6.50 1.16 -7.10
N ALA A 325 5.59 0.79 -8.00
CA ALA A 325 5.09 -0.57 -8.17
C ALA A 325 6.22 -1.56 -8.47
N ALA A 326 7.14 -1.18 -9.36
CA ALA A 326 8.28 -2.02 -9.70
C ALA A 326 9.26 -2.20 -8.53
N ALA A 327 9.50 -1.14 -7.76
CA ALA A 327 10.30 -1.19 -6.55
C ALA A 327 9.64 -2.09 -5.49
N GLY A 328 8.33 -1.93 -5.25
CA GLY A 328 7.53 -2.76 -4.35
C GLY A 328 7.58 -4.23 -4.75
N TYR A 329 7.36 -4.54 -6.02
CA TYR A 329 7.45 -5.91 -6.55
C TYR A 329 8.84 -6.51 -6.29
N THR A 330 9.88 -5.75 -6.63
CA THR A 330 11.27 -6.22 -6.48
C THR A 330 11.58 -6.54 -5.02
N LEU A 331 11.21 -5.65 -4.10
CA LEU A 331 11.44 -5.80 -2.66
C LEU A 331 10.68 -7.01 -2.10
N ILE A 332 9.38 -7.10 -2.33
CA ILE A 332 8.54 -8.16 -1.76
C ILE A 332 8.91 -9.51 -2.32
N ARG A 333 9.13 -9.61 -3.64
CA ARG A 333 9.56 -10.85 -4.26
C ARG A 333 10.95 -11.27 -3.79
N ALA A 334 11.86 -10.32 -3.52
CA ALA A 334 13.16 -10.66 -2.95
C ALA A 334 13.05 -11.18 -1.51
N ILE A 335 12.15 -10.61 -0.70
CA ILE A 335 11.85 -11.09 0.66
C ILE A 335 11.24 -12.50 0.60
N ASP A 336 10.24 -12.71 -0.26
CA ASP A 336 9.57 -13.99 -0.50
C ASP A 336 10.54 -15.10 -0.97
N ILE A 337 11.57 -14.76 -1.76
CA ILE A 337 12.60 -15.71 -2.17
C ILE A 337 13.64 -15.94 -1.06
N TYR A 338 13.94 -14.92 -0.24
CA TYR A 338 15.02 -14.98 0.75
C TYR A 338 14.61 -15.59 2.09
N VAL A 339 13.38 -15.35 2.52
CA VAL A 339 12.86 -15.73 3.84
C VAL A 339 11.98 -16.96 3.66
N ASP A 340 12.49 -18.14 4.04
CA ASP A 340 11.79 -19.42 3.87
C ASP A 340 10.42 -19.46 4.59
N GLU A 341 10.24 -18.63 5.62
CA GLU A 341 8.98 -18.47 6.35
C GLU A 341 7.95 -17.58 5.65
N ILE A 342 8.33 -16.92 4.54
CA ILE A 342 7.44 -16.07 3.75
C ILE A 342 7.13 -16.75 2.43
N TYR A 343 5.85 -16.81 2.07
CA TYR A 343 5.40 -17.29 0.78
C TYR A 343 4.24 -16.43 0.29
N ILE A 344 4.33 -15.86 -0.90
CA ILE A 344 3.29 -15.00 -1.48
C ILE A 344 2.94 -15.52 -2.89
N PRO A 345 1.71 -16.04 -3.10
CA PRO A 345 1.25 -16.46 -4.41
C PRO A 345 1.18 -15.30 -5.42
N PRO A 346 1.31 -15.51 -6.74
CA PRO A 346 1.42 -14.43 -7.73
C PRO A 346 0.19 -13.55 -7.78
N ARG A 347 -1.00 -14.16 -7.65
CA ARG A 347 -2.28 -13.45 -7.61
C ARG A 347 -2.35 -12.52 -6.40
N VAL A 348 -1.80 -12.95 -5.25
CA VAL A 348 -1.74 -12.13 -4.04
C VAL A 348 -0.68 -11.05 -4.18
N LEU A 349 0.47 -11.36 -4.79
CA LEU A 349 1.51 -10.38 -5.07
C LEU A 349 0.97 -9.24 -5.94
N PHE A 350 0.20 -9.55 -7.00
CA PHE A 350 -0.44 -8.53 -7.84
C PHE A 350 -1.31 -7.58 -7.01
N ILE A 351 -2.21 -8.12 -6.19
CA ILE A 351 -3.09 -7.32 -5.32
C ILE A 351 -2.26 -6.51 -4.31
N PHE A 352 -1.24 -7.12 -3.71
CA PHE A 352 -0.35 -6.46 -2.78
C PHE A 352 0.33 -5.24 -3.42
N ILE A 353 0.75 -5.32 -4.69
CA ILE A 353 1.36 -4.18 -5.39
C ILE A 353 0.36 -3.03 -5.56
N LEU A 354 -0.89 -3.31 -5.88
CA LEU A 354 -1.91 -2.25 -5.98
C LEU A 354 -2.13 -1.57 -4.61
N ILE A 355 -2.27 -2.37 -3.54
CA ILE A 355 -2.43 -1.85 -2.18
C ILE A 355 -1.18 -1.05 -1.77
N PHE A 356 0.01 -1.56 -2.06
CA PHE A 356 1.27 -0.90 -1.74
C PHE A 356 1.40 0.45 -2.45
N VAL A 357 1.12 0.52 -3.75
CA VAL A 357 1.21 1.77 -4.51
C VAL A 357 0.19 2.78 -4.00
N LEU A 358 -1.06 2.37 -3.78
CA LEU A 358 -2.08 3.28 -3.26
C LEU A 358 -1.72 3.81 -1.86
N ALA A 359 -1.13 2.96 -1.00
CA ALA A 359 -0.61 3.41 0.28
C ALA A 359 0.56 4.40 0.14
N MET A 360 1.44 4.19 -0.84
CA MET A 360 2.54 5.11 -1.13
C MET A 360 2.04 6.44 -1.70
N GLY A 361 0.98 6.43 -2.53
CA GLY A 361 0.29 7.64 -2.99
C GLY A 361 -0.24 8.43 -1.80
N VAL A 362 -0.98 7.78 -0.89
CA VAL A 362 -1.44 8.43 0.36
C VAL A 362 -0.28 9.01 1.18
N VAL A 363 0.85 8.30 1.27
CA VAL A 363 2.04 8.82 1.95
C VAL A 363 2.63 10.04 1.24
N TRP A 364 2.62 10.06 -0.09
CA TRP A 364 3.07 11.19 -0.90
C TRP A 364 2.22 12.43 -0.62
N GLU A 365 0.89 12.31 -0.68
CA GLU A 365 -0.06 13.40 -0.36
C GLU A 365 0.18 13.99 1.04
N ILE A 366 0.42 13.12 2.05
CA ILE A 366 0.76 13.58 3.40
C ILE A 366 2.08 14.35 3.41
N ILE A 367 3.09 13.92 2.65
CA ILE A 367 4.40 14.59 2.58
C ILE A 367 4.25 15.97 1.96
N GLU A 368 3.47 16.11 0.89
CA GLU A 368 3.19 17.40 0.25
C GLU A 368 2.46 18.34 1.22
N PHE A 369 1.39 17.86 1.84
CA PHE A 369 0.66 18.60 2.85
C PHE A 369 1.56 19.08 4.01
N LEU A 370 2.36 18.17 4.58
CA LEU A 370 3.26 18.51 5.69
C LEU A 370 4.38 19.47 5.24
N SER A 371 4.84 19.36 4.00
CA SER A 371 5.81 20.28 3.41
C SER A 371 5.21 21.69 3.28
N ASP A 372 3.95 21.80 2.85
CA ASP A 372 3.25 23.07 2.69
C ASP A 372 2.93 23.72 4.04
N VAL A 373 2.52 22.94 5.04
CA VAL A 373 2.38 23.41 6.42
C VAL A 373 3.73 23.88 6.98
N PHE A 374 4.81 23.14 6.76
CA PHE A 374 6.13 23.52 7.26
C PHE A 374 6.65 24.80 6.61
N THR A 375 6.56 24.92 5.28
CA THR A 375 7.05 26.08 4.53
C THR A 375 6.26 27.35 4.82
N SER A 376 4.92 27.25 4.91
CA SER A 376 4.05 28.36 5.29
C SER A 376 4.36 28.89 6.71
N THR A 377 4.68 28.03 7.68
CA THR A 377 5.09 28.47 9.02
C THR A 377 6.42 29.24 9.03
N LEU A 378 7.27 29.02 8.03
CA LEU A 378 8.54 29.72 7.85
C LEU A 378 8.44 30.95 6.93
N GLY A 379 7.26 31.21 6.35
CA GLY A 379 7.04 32.30 5.40
C GLY A 379 7.65 32.08 4.01
N PHE A 380 7.89 30.82 3.62
CA PHE A 380 8.32 30.45 2.27
C PHE A 380 7.13 29.95 1.44
N ASP A 381 7.26 30.06 0.11
CA ASP A 381 6.33 29.42 -0.81
C ASP A 381 6.41 27.89 -0.69
N ALA A 382 5.32 27.22 -1.07
CA ALA A 382 5.21 25.77 -1.07
C ALA A 382 6.31 25.12 -1.92
N ILE A 383 6.96 24.08 -1.38
CA ILE A 383 8.06 23.37 -2.04
C ILE A 383 7.56 22.20 -2.88
N LEU A 384 6.47 21.55 -2.45
CA LEU A 384 5.86 20.44 -3.18
C LEU A 384 4.49 20.82 -3.75
N ALA A 385 3.82 21.82 -3.16
CA ALA A 385 2.59 22.44 -3.63
C ALA A 385 1.45 21.45 -3.85
N GLN A 386 0.55 21.34 -2.87
CA GLN A 386 -0.66 20.54 -2.97
C GLN A 386 -1.80 21.36 -3.62
N HIS A 387 -2.39 20.87 -4.72
CA HIS A 387 -3.40 21.62 -5.48
C HIS A 387 -4.87 21.29 -5.12
N GLY A 388 -5.08 20.72 -3.92
CA GLY A 388 -6.39 20.53 -3.31
C GLY A 388 -7.03 19.16 -3.58
N ILE A 389 -8.29 18.98 -3.15
CA ILE A 389 -8.89 17.64 -3.07
C ILE A 389 -9.07 16.96 -4.44
N GLY A 390 -9.35 17.72 -5.49
CA GLY A 390 -9.53 17.14 -6.83
C GLY A 390 -8.23 16.56 -7.38
N ASP A 391 -7.12 17.24 -7.12
CA ASP A 391 -5.76 16.87 -7.51
C ASP A 391 -5.35 15.57 -6.79
N THR A 392 -5.32 15.60 -5.45
CA THR A 392 -5.07 14.43 -4.59
C THR A 392 -5.87 13.19 -5.02
N MET A 393 -7.16 13.33 -5.32
CA MET A 393 -7.99 12.19 -5.71
C MET A 393 -7.65 11.68 -7.12
N LEU A 394 -7.34 12.58 -8.06
CA LEU A 394 -6.89 12.19 -9.39
C LEU A 394 -5.51 11.54 -9.32
N ASP A 395 -4.60 12.01 -8.47
CA ASP A 395 -3.28 11.41 -8.29
C ASP A 395 -3.37 9.98 -7.77
N LEU A 396 -4.16 9.73 -6.73
CA LEU A 396 -4.41 8.36 -6.25
C LEU A 396 -5.03 7.46 -7.33
N MET A 397 -5.86 8.02 -8.22
CA MET A 397 -6.45 7.29 -9.33
C MET A 397 -5.41 6.96 -10.42
N PHE A 398 -4.58 7.94 -10.81
CA PHE A 398 -3.51 7.75 -11.79
C PHE A 398 -2.39 6.85 -11.25
N ASP A 399 -2.12 6.90 -9.95
CA ASP A 399 -1.25 5.97 -9.24
C ASP A 399 -1.75 4.53 -9.40
N LEU A 400 -3.05 4.30 -9.23
CA LEU A 400 -3.65 2.99 -9.42
C LEU A 400 -3.55 2.51 -10.87
N PHE A 401 -3.73 3.40 -11.86
CA PHE A 401 -3.52 3.07 -13.27
C PHE A 401 -2.06 2.66 -13.54
N GLY A 402 -1.11 3.46 -13.05
CA GLY A 402 0.32 3.15 -13.10
C GLY A 402 0.66 1.81 -12.46
N ALA A 403 0.06 1.53 -11.30
CA ALA A 403 0.23 0.28 -10.56
C ALA A 403 -0.31 -0.92 -11.34
N VAL A 404 -1.49 -0.82 -11.95
CA VAL A 404 -2.07 -1.91 -12.76
C VAL A 404 -1.19 -2.22 -13.96
N LEU A 405 -0.75 -1.19 -14.70
CA LEU A 405 0.16 -1.37 -15.84
C LEU A 405 1.48 -2.00 -15.41
N ALA A 406 2.08 -1.50 -14.34
CA ALA A 406 3.35 -2.03 -13.84
C ALA A 406 3.22 -3.42 -13.22
N ALA A 407 2.14 -3.74 -12.52
CA ALA A 407 1.94 -5.04 -11.87
C ALA A 407 1.60 -6.14 -12.89
N THR A 408 0.81 -5.81 -13.92
CA THR A 408 0.55 -6.72 -15.04
C THR A 408 1.85 -7.03 -15.79
N TRP A 409 2.71 -6.03 -16.00
CA TRP A 409 3.99 -6.19 -16.68
C TRP A 409 5.11 -6.78 -15.77
N GLY A 410 5.08 -6.47 -14.48
CA GLY A 410 6.13 -6.72 -13.51
C GLY A 410 6.34 -8.21 -13.23
N THR A 411 5.26 -8.99 -13.26
CA THR A 411 5.31 -10.46 -13.16
C THR A 411 6.22 -11.09 -14.23
N ALA A 412 6.32 -10.44 -15.39
CA ALA A 412 7.11 -10.91 -16.53
C ALA A 412 8.56 -10.39 -16.56
N TYR A 413 8.89 -9.26 -15.91
CA TYR A 413 10.20 -8.59 -16.08
C TYR A 413 11.04 -8.49 -14.79
N LEU A 414 10.40 -8.23 -13.65
CA LEU A 414 11.11 -7.88 -12.41
C LEU A 414 11.58 -9.11 -11.62
N SER A 415 11.04 -10.29 -11.91
CA SER A 415 11.41 -11.58 -11.29
C SER A 415 12.93 -11.79 -11.23
N ASN A 416 13.67 -11.45 -12.30
CA ASN A 416 15.12 -11.61 -12.35
C ASN A 416 15.88 -10.75 -11.33
N ILE A 417 15.43 -9.52 -11.09
CA ILE A 417 16.07 -8.61 -10.12
C ILE A 417 15.81 -9.12 -8.72
N SER A 418 14.58 -9.58 -8.46
CA SER A 418 14.19 -10.15 -7.18
C SER A 418 15.04 -11.36 -6.78
N TYR A 419 15.31 -12.30 -7.71
CA TYR A 419 16.21 -13.44 -7.45
C TYR A 419 17.64 -13.00 -7.10
N LYS A 420 18.19 -12.00 -7.82
CA LYS A 420 19.54 -11.48 -7.53
C LYS A 420 19.60 -10.81 -6.15
N LEU A 421 18.56 -10.06 -5.79
CA LEU A 421 18.47 -9.39 -4.49
C LEU A 421 18.35 -10.41 -3.35
N ALA A 422 17.53 -11.46 -3.53
CA ALA A 422 17.39 -12.53 -2.56
C ALA A 422 18.70 -13.31 -2.33
N ALA A 423 19.45 -13.62 -3.40
CA ALA A 423 20.76 -14.26 -3.28
C ALA A 423 21.75 -13.42 -2.45
N LYS A 424 21.68 -12.09 -2.57
CA LYS A 424 22.54 -11.19 -1.76
C LYS A 424 22.12 -11.11 -0.30
N PHE A 425 20.83 -11.17 -0.01
CA PHE A 425 20.38 -11.29 1.36
C PHE A 425 20.94 -12.56 2.03
N ASP A 426 20.99 -13.70 1.31
CA ASP A 426 21.57 -14.96 1.81
C ASP A 426 23.07 -14.89 2.07
N GLU A 427 23.84 -14.30 1.16
CA GLU A 427 25.27 -14.05 1.39
C GLU A 427 25.51 -13.20 2.66
N MET A 428 24.76 -12.12 2.85
CA MET A 428 24.88 -11.25 4.03
C MET A 428 24.44 -11.95 5.33
N GLY A 429 23.39 -12.77 5.26
CA GLY A 429 22.91 -13.56 6.39
C GLY A 429 23.89 -14.64 6.83
N LYS A 430 24.63 -15.25 5.88
CA LYS A 430 25.71 -16.20 6.18
C LYS A 430 26.89 -15.53 6.86
N LEU A 431 27.32 -14.36 6.38
CA LEU A 431 28.42 -13.59 7.00
C LEU A 431 28.11 -13.20 8.45
N LYS A 432 26.88 -12.77 8.74
CA LYS A 432 26.44 -12.46 10.11
C LYS A 432 26.33 -13.65 11.06
N ARG A 433 26.24 -14.88 10.53
CA ARG A 433 26.22 -16.12 11.34
C ARG A 433 27.61 -16.68 11.61
N GLN A 434 28.64 -16.15 10.93
CA GLN A 434 30.04 -16.56 11.06
C GLN A 434 30.88 -15.62 11.94
N VAL A 435 30.31 -14.46 12.32
CA VAL A 435 30.85 -13.47 13.27
C VAL A 435 30.00 -13.55 14.53
#